data_AF-A0A914FHG8-F1
#
_entry.id   AF-A0A914FHG8-F1
#
_cell.length_a   1.000
_cell.length_b   1.000
_cell.length_c   1.000
_cell.angle_alpha   90.00
_cell.angle_beta   90.00
_cell.angle_gamma   90.00
#
_symmetry.space_group_name_H-M   'P 1'
#
loop_
_entity.id
_entity.type
_entity.pdbx_description
1 polymer ?
#
loop_
_entity_poly.entity_id
_entity_poly.type
_entity_poly.pdbx_seq_one_letter_code
_entity_poly.pdbx_strand_id
1 'polypeptide(L)'
;MPLMPPKSADSIIHATTSANSSDNLSTLRECPSCKQSVSDGTDKFCRNCGLRILMHCAKCSNPVRPADKFCGSCGAKRWKFYEFWRYGILHRSPAFVIGVTGVVTVAYLSLLLYLRRRGGKLPL
;
A
#
# COMPACT_ATOMS: atom_id res chain seq x y z
N MET A 1 -13.25 16.20 -69.38
CA MET A 1 -13.17 15.25 -68.24
C MET A 1 -14.29 15.61 -67.25
N PRO A 2 -15.35 14.80 -67.15
CA PRO A 2 -16.42 14.99 -66.19
C PRO A 2 -16.09 14.23 -64.90
N LEU A 3 -16.25 14.83 -63.73
CA LEU A 3 -16.42 14.10 -62.47
C LEU A 3 -17.52 14.78 -61.64
N MET A 4 -18.59 14.02 -61.43
CA MET A 4 -19.75 14.30 -60.59
C MET A 4 -19.42 14.13 -59.09
N PRO A 5 -20.24 14.67 -58.19
CA PRO A 5 -20.12 14.50 -56.73
C PRO A 5 -20.84 13.23 -56.23
N PRO A 6 -20.44 12.64 -55.09
CA PRO A 6 -21.30 11.70 -54.36
C PRO A 6 -22.08 12.37 -53.21
N LYS A 7 -23.37 12.01 -53.17
CA LYS A 7 -24.41 12.37 -52.18
C LYS A 7 -24.38 11.42 -50.97
N SER A 8 -24.72 11.98 -49.81
CA SER A 8 -25.45 11.45 -48.63
C SER A 8 -25.74 9.94 -48.48
N ALA A 9 -25.51 9.40 -47.28
CA ALA A 9 -26.44 8.59 -46.44
C ALA A 9 -25.61 7.84 -45.37
N ASP A 10 -25.69 8.24 -44.11
CA ASP A 10 -26.55 7.68 -43.04
C ASP A 10 -25.93 6.46 -42.33
N SER A 11 -25.64 6.61 -41.03
CA SER A 11 -25.98 5.58 -40.05
C SER A 11 -25.98 6.14 -38.64
N ILE A 12 -27.18 6.07 -38.06
CA ILE A 12 -27.53 6.32 -36.67
C ILE A 12 -26.99 5.17 -35.81
N ILE A 13 -26.30 5.46 -34.71
CA ILE A 13 -26.30 4.60 -33.52
C ILE A 13 -26.48 5.47 -32.27
N HIS A 14 -27.67 5.32 -31.68
CA HIS A 14 -28.01 5.25 -30.24
C HIS A 14 -26.96 5.79 -29.25
N ALA A 15 -27.21 6.90 -28.56
CA ALA A 15 -28.03 7.01 -27.34
C ALA A 15 -27.36 6.49 -26.06
N THR A 16 -27.60 7.25 -24.99
CA THR A 16 -27.58 6.88 -23.56
C THR A 16 -26.24 6.67 -22.85
N THR A 17 -25.93 7.65 -21.99
CA THR A 17 -25.52 7.48 -20.59
C THR A 17 -25.78 6.09 -20.04
N SER A 18 -24.72 5.36 -19.66
CA SER A 18 -24.79 4.28 -18.68
C SER A 18 -23.41 4.01 -18.09
N ALA A 19 -23.36 4.04 -16.76
CA ALA A 19 -22.22 3.67 -15.95
C ALA A 19 -21.79 2.22 -16.26
N ASN A 20 -20.53 2.02 -16.68
CA ASN A 20 -19.87 0.72 -16.66
C ASN A 20 -18.76 0.74 -15.61
N SER A 21 -19.09 0.07 -14.51
CA SER A 21 -18.22 -0.20 -13.37
C SER A 21 -17.51 -1.53 -13.59
N SER A 22 -16.29 -1.47 -14.14
CA SER A 22 -15.22 -2.49 -14.13
C SER A 22 -14.28 -2.12 -15.29
N ASP A 23 -13.10 -1.54 -15.07
CA ASP A 23 -11.92 -2.34 -14.75
C ASP A 23 -10.88 -1.56 -13.92
N ASN A 24 -10.64 -2.11 -12.74
CA ASN A 24 -9.37 -1.93 -12.03
C ASN A 24 -8.27 -2.66 -12.81
N LEU A 25 -7.51 -1.99 -13.68
CA LEU A 25 -6.19 -2.50 -14.03
C LEU A 25 -5.26 -1.44 -14.60
N SER A 26 -4.12 -1.27 -13.93
CA SER A 26 -2.81 -0.96 -14.52
C SER A 26 -2.24 0.46 -14.60
N THR A 27 -2.75 1.50 -13.93
CA THR A 27 -2.03 2.80 -13.89
C THR A 27 -2.09 3.53 -12.55
N LEU A 28 -1.69 2.88 -11.44
CA LEU A 28 -1.16 3.64 -10.29
C LEU A 28 0.22 4.23 -10.69
N ARG A 29 0.21 5.22 -11.59
CA ARG A 29 1.40 6.00 -11.95
C ARG A 29 1.84 6.89 -10.79
N GLU A 30 1.20 6.84 -9.63
CA GLU A 30 1.41 7.72 -8.50
C GLU A 30 1.72 6.92 -7.23
N CYS A 31 2.65 7.42 -6.43
CA CYS A 31 2.98 6.84 -5.15
C CYS A 31 1.85 7.12 -4.13
N PRO A 32 1.30 6.11 -3.42
CA PRO A 32 0.21 6.33 -2.47
C PRO A 32 0.62 7.18 -1.25
N SER A 33 1.92 7.33 -0.97
CA SER A 33 2.40 8.12 0.16
C SER A 33 2.73 9.57 -0.18
N CYS A 34 3.27 9.84 -1.37
CA CYS A 34 3.69 11.20 -1.75
C CYS A 34 2.99 11.74 -3.00
N LYS A 35 2.12 10.95 -3.63
CA LYS A 35 1.38 11.25 -4.87
C LYS A 35 2.26 11.61 -6.07
N GLN A 36 3.59 11.43 -5.95
CA GLN A 36 4.52 11.69 -7.03
C GLN A 36 4.40 10.62 -8.12
N SER A 37 4.57 11.03 -9.37
CA SER A 37 4.64 10.13 -10.50
C SER A 37 5.78 9.12 -10.34
N VAL A 38 5.48 7.84 -10.56
CA VAL A 38 6.38 6.70 -10.49
C VAL A 38 6.59 6.19 -11.90
N SER A 39 7.85 6.07 -12.31
CA SER A 39 8.23 5.58 -13.64
C SER A 39 7.94 4.08 -13.77
N ASP A 40 7.04 3.75 -14.71
CA ASP A 40 6.74 2.48 -15.35
C ASP A 40 7.29 1.17 -14.72
N GLY A 41 6.90 0.88 -13.49
CA GLY A 41 6.87 -0.48 -12.93
C GLY A 41 8.21 -1.20 -12.75
N THR A 42 9.35 -0.54 -12.98
CA THR A 42 10.69 -1.11 -12.78
C THR A 42 11.32 -0.72 -11.44
N ASP A 43 10.97 0.47 -10.94
CA ASP A 43 11.49 0.99 -9.68
C ASP A 43 10.90 0.20 -8.49
N LYS A 44 11.77 -0.40 -7.66
CA LYS A 44 11.36 -1.14 -6.45
C LYS A 44 10.90 -0.19 -5.35
N PHE A 45 11.41 1.03 -5.34
CA PHE A 45 11.17 2.06 -4.33
C PHE A 45 10.85 3.41 -5.00
N CYS A 46 9.99 4.20 -4.37
CA CYS A 46 9.73 5.57 -4.79
C CYS A 46 10.95 6.45 -4.49
N ARG A 47 11.47 7.15 -5.50
CA ARG A 47 12.65 8.02 -5.39
C ARG A 47 12.44 9.24 -4.49
N ASN A 48 11.19 9.65 -4.30
CA ASN A 48 10.85 10.83 -3.50
C ASN A 48 10.66 10.49 -2.02
N CYS A 49 9.87 9.45 -1.71
CA CYS A 49 9.49 9.14 -0.32
C CYS A 49 10.10 7.84 0.23
N GLY A 50 10.84 7.07 -0.56
CA GLY A 50 11.43 5.80 -0.15
C GLY A 50 10.43 4.64 0.03
N LEU A 51 9.13 4.86 -0.22
CA LEU A 51 8.12 3.81 -0.09
C LEU A 51 8.35 2.73 -1.14
N ARG A 52 8.31 1.46 -0.72
CA ARG A 52 8.47 0.33 -1.62
C ARG A 52 7.18 0.07 -2.42
N ILE A 53 7.28 0.28 -3.73
CA ILE A 53 6.15 0.35 -4.70
C ILE A 53 6.03 -0.91 -5.57
N LEU A 54 7.06 -1.76 -5.61
CA LEU A 54 7.04 -3.02 -6.33
C LEU A 54 7.49 -4.16 -5.40
N MET A 55 6.63 -5.17 -5.25
CA MET A 55 6.89 -6.37 -4.45
C MET A 55 6.90 -7.59 -5.34
N HIS A 56 7.48 -8.68 -4.86
CA HIS A 56 7.41 -9.97 -5.54
C HIS A 56 6.46 -10.87 -4.74
N CYS A 57 5.68 -11.69 -5.43
CA CYS A 57 4.82 -12.67 -4.77
C CYS A 57 5.68 -13.76 -4.10
N ALA A 58 5.40 -14.11 -2.84
CA ALA A 58 6.14 -15.17 -2.15
C ALA A 58 5.93 -16.57 -2.77
N LYS A 59 4.82 -16.79 -3.51
CA LYS A 59 4.53 -18.09 -4.14
C LYS A 59 5.10 -18.22 -5.55
N CYS A 60 4.96 -17.19 -6.39
CA CYS A 60 5.33 -17.27 -7.81
C CYS A 60 6.44 -16.29 -8.22
N SER A 61 6.99 -15.52 -7.29
CA SER A 61 8.03 -14.50 -7.53
C SER A 61 7.68 -13.37 -8.52
N ASN A 62 6.49 -13.38 -9.15
CA ASN A 62 6.10 -12.32 -10.07
C ASN A 62 5.94 -10.95 -9.38
N PRO A 63 6.18 -9.85 -10.11
CA PRO A 63 5.97 -8.50 -9.59
C PRO A 63 4.48 -8.27 -9.29
N VAL A 64 4.19 -7.74 -8.11
CA VAL A 64 2.84 -7.43 -7.61
C VAL A 64 2.87 -6.05 -6.95
N ARG A 65 1.83 -5.24 -7.18
CA ARG A 65 1.72 -3.90 -6.59
C ARG A 65 1.35 -4.00 -5.11
N PRO A 66 1.80 -3.08 -4.25
CA PRO A 66 1.45 -3.05 -2.82
C PRO A 66 -0.04 -2.81 -2.56
N ALA A 67 -0.76 -2.18 -3.50
CA ALA A 67 -2.20 -1.98 -3.41
C ALA A 67 -2.97 -3.31 -3.52
N ASP A 68 -2.50 -4.23 -4.36
CA ASP A 68 -3.21 -5.47 -4.72
C ASP A 68 -3.34 -6.42 -3.52
N LYS A 69 -4.57 -6.89 -3.29
CA LYS A 69 -4.88 -7.87 -2.22
C LYS A 69 -4.53 -9.31 -2.62
N PHE A 70 -4.44 -9.58 -3.91
CA PHE A 70 -4.14 -10.89 -4.49
C PHE A 70 -3.07 -10.74 -5.56
N CYS A 71 -2.27 -11.79 -5.78
CA CYS A 71 -1.37 -11.81 -6.92
C CYS A 71 -2.16 -12.07 -8.21
N GLY A 72 -2.01 -11.19 -9.21
CA GLY A 72 -2.68 -11.35 -10.51
C GLY A 72 -2.21 -12.55 -11.33
N SER A 73 -1.03 -13.12 -11.04
CA SER A 73 -0.52 -14.28 -11.77
C SER A 73 -0.90 -15.63 -11.15
N CYS A 74 -0.87 -15.75 -9.82
CA CYS A 74 -1.07 -17.03 -9.13
C CYS A 74 -2.28 -17.07 -8.20
N GLY A 75 -3.03 -15.96 -8.06
CA GLY A 75 -4.20 -15.87 -7.20
C GLY A 75 -3.91 -15.92 -5.69
N ALA A 76 -2.65 -16.01 -5.28
CA ALA A 76 -2.30 -16.10 -3.87
C ALA A 76 -2.75 -14.84 -3.09
N LYS A 77 -3.52 -15.06 -2.01
CA LYS A 77 -3.93 -14.00 -1.08
C LYS A 77 -2.70 -13.44 -0.36
N ARG A 78 -2.53 -12.12 -0.41
CA ARG A 78 -1.47 -11.45 0.32
C ARG A 78 -1.90 -11.23 1.77
N TRP A 79 -1.11 -11.72 2.71
CA TRP A 79 -1.33 -11.50 4.14
C TRP A 79 -0.85 -10.10 4.51
N LYS A 80 -1.73 -9.10 4.33
CA LYS A 80 -1.41 -7.69 4.65
C LYS A 80 -1.00 -7.49 6.11
N PHE A 81 -1.38 -8.39 7.02
CA PHE A 81 -0.99 -8.32 8.42
C PHE A 81 0.52 -8.49 8.64
N TYR A 82 1.15 -9.43 7.93
CA TYR A 82 2.59 -9.66 8.08
C TYR A 82 3.43 -8.54 7.45
N GLU A 83 2.98 -8.00 6.32
CA GLU A 83 3.57 -6.81 5.72
C GLU A 83 3.31 -5.57 6.59
N PHE A 84 2.17 -5.45 7.25
CA PHE A 84 1.90 -4.35 8.18
C PHE A 84 2.78 -4.43 9.43
N TRP A 85 3.08 -5.62 9.94
CA TRP A 85 4.08 -5.79 11.01
C TRP A 85 5.51 -5.50 10.50
N ARG A 86 5.86 -5.92 9.29
CA ARG A 86 7.19 -5.70 8.70
C ARG A 86 7.44 -4.25 8.23
N TYR A 87 6.40 -3.54 7.76
CA TYR A 87 6.41 -2.11 7.44
C TYR A 87 6.09 -1.22 8.64
N GLY A 88 5.36 -1.73 9.64
CA GLY A 88 4.97 -1.03 10.86
C GLY A 88 6.13 -0.81 11.84
N ILE A 89 7.25 -1.49 11.62
CA ILE A 89 8.52 -1.22 12.32
C ILE A 89 9.27 -0.05 11.67
N LEU A 90 8.90 0.38 10.45
CA LEU A 90 9.49 1.55 9.77
C LEU A 90 8.60 2.81 9.94
N HIS A 91 8.61 3.37 11.14
CA HIS A 91 8.70 4.83 11.39
C HIS A 91 7.80 5.81 10.58
N ARG A 92 6.47 5.81 10.82
CA ARG A 92 5.67 7.06 10.64
C ARG A 92 4.51 7.25 11.62
N SER A 93 4.36 6.38 12.63
CA SER A 93 3.42 6.62 13.73
C SER A 93 4.20 6.90 15.02
N PRO A 94 4.53 8.15 15.33
CA PRO A 94 5.10 8.51 16.63
C PRO A 94 4.20 8.03 17.78
N ALA A 95 2.88 7.97 17.56
CA ALA A 95 1.92 7.48 18.54
C ALA A 95 2.12 5.99 18.90
N PHE A 96 2.49 5.13 17.95
CA PHE A 96 2.74 3.72 18.26
C PHE A 96 3.97 3.53 19.13
N VAL A 97 5.06 4.25 18.82
CA VAL A 97 6.30 4.22 19.62
C VAL A 97 6.05 4.76 21.03
N ILE A 98 5.33 5.88 21.14
CA ILE A 98 4.95 6.46 22.44
C ILE A 98 4.07 5.49 23.24
N GLY A 99 3.10 4.84 22.57
CA GLY A 99 2.23 3.85 23.21
C GLY A 99 3.00 2.66 23.79
N VAL A 100 3.85 2.03 22.98
CA VAL A 100 4.66 0.88 23.42
C VAL A 100 5.63 1.30 24.53
N THR A 101 6.33 2.42 24.36
CA THR A 101 7.28 2.93 25.36
C THR A 101 6.57 3.28 26.67
N GLY A 102 5.39 3.89 26.59
CA GLY A 102 4.56 4.22 27.75
C GLY A 102 4.15 2.98 28.54
N VAL A 103 3.66 1.93 27.86
CA VAL A 103 3.29 0.67 28.51
C VAL A 103 4.48 0.02 29.22
N VAL A 104 5.63 -0.07 28.54
CA VAL A 104 6.85 -0.65 29.11
C VAL A 104 7.33 0.17 30.32
N THR A 105 7.28 1.50 30.22
CA THR A 105 7.70 2.41 31.31
C THR A 105 6.79 2.28 32.53
N VAL A 106 5.47 2.25 32.33
CA VAL A 106 4.49 2.08 33.43
C VAL A 106 4.66 0.71 34.08
N ALA A 107 4.85 -0.35 33.29
CA ALA A 107 5.09 -1.69 33.82
C ALA A 107 6.38 -1.74 34.65
N TYR A 108 7.48 -1.16 34.15
CA TYR A 108 8.75 -1.07 34.86
C TYR A 108 8.64 -0.28 36.15
N LEU A 109 8.02 0.91 36.13
CA LEU A 109 7.80 1.72 37.34
C LEU A 109 6.90 1.00 38.35
N SER A 110 5.84 0.33 37.89
CA SER A 110 4.95 -0.46 38.75
C SER A 110 5.72 -1.59 39.43
N LEU A 111 6.57 -2.29 38.69
CA LEU A 111 7.45 -3.33 39.22
C LEU A 111 8.45 -2.74 40.24
N LEU A 112 9.03 -1.59 39.96
CA LEU A 112 10.02 -0.96 40.81
C LEU A 112 9.41 -0.44 42.12
N LEU A 113 8.19 0.14 42.05
CA LEU A 113 7.41 0.52 43.22
C LEU A 113 6.98 -0.70 44.03
N TYR A 114 6.60 -1.78 43.37
CA TYR A 114 6.25 -3.03 44.02
C TYR A 114 7.44 -3.62 44.78
N LEU A 115 8.63 -3.66 44.17
CA LEU A 115 9.86 -4.12 44.82
C LEU A 115 10.29 -3.20 45.99
N ARG A 116 10.15 -1.89 45.83
CA ARG A 116 10.43 -0.91 46.90
C ARG A 116 9.49 -1.08 48.08
N ARG A 117 8.19 -1.34 47.86
CA ARG A 117 7.23 -1.62 48.94
C ARG A 117 7.51 -2.93 49.68
N ARG A 118 8.12 -3.92 49.01
CA ARG A 118 8.51 -5.21 49.63
C ARG A 118 9.87 -5.17 50.34
N GLY A 119 10.54 -4.02 50.44
CA GLY A 119 11.84 -3.92 51.12
C GLY A 119 12.99 -4.61 50.39
N GLY A 120 12.85 -4.87 49.09
CA GLY A 120 13.90 -5.49 48.28
C GLY A 120 15.05 -4.54 48.04
N LYS A 121 16.24 -4.87 48.58
CA LYS A 121 17.51 -4.24 48.21
C LYS A 121 17.66 -4.29 46.69
N LEU A 122 17.79 -3.13 46.05
CA LEU A 122 18.07 -3.01 44.62
C LEU A 122 19.50 -3.54 44.37
N PRO A 123 19.73 -4.48 43.44
CA PRO A 123 21.07 -4.71 42.93
C PRO A 123 21.41 -3.52 42.03
N LEU A 124 22.33 -2.68 42.51
CA LEU A 124 23.05 -1.69 41.70
C LEU A 124 24.07 -2.43 40.82
#